data_AF-A0A970LWR4-F1
#
_entry.id   AF-A0A970LWR4-F1
#
_cell.length_a   1.000
_cell.length_b   1.000
_cell.length_c   1.000
_cell.angle_alpha   90.00
_cell.angle_beta   90.00
_cell.angle_gamma   90.00
#
_symmetry.space_group_name_H-M   'P 1'
#
loop_
_entity.id
_entity.type
_entity.pdbx_description
1 polymer ?
#
loop_
_entity_poly.entity_id
_entity_poly.type
_entity_poly.pdbx_seq_one_letter_code
_entity_poly.pdbx_strand_id
1 'polypeptide(L)'
;KYKDRATDEEHTVELAGIFVQIGLLPNTDFLKESKVELTNRGEIVINERNETNVKGVFAAGDCTTVPYKQIIIATGEGAKASLSAFDNIIRSGQ
;
A
#
# COMPACT_ATOMS: atom_id res chain seq x y z
N LYS A 1 -15.14 16.03 -21.72
CA LYS A 1 -15.97 17.07 -21.08
C LYS A 1 -15.69 17.04 -19.58
N TYR A 2 -15.47 18.19 -18.95
CA TYR A 2 -15.35 18.30 -17.48
C TYR A 2 -16.12 19.54 -17.00
N LYS A 3 -16.54 19.54 -15.73
CA LYS A 3 -17.18 20.67 -15.08
C LYS A 3 -16.15 21.36 -14.18
N ASP A 4 -15.95 22.66 -14.36
CA ASP A 4 -15.18 23.46 -13.40
C ASP A 4 -15.96 23.59 -12.09
N ARG A 5 -15.33 23.25 -10.96
CA ARG A 5 -15.98 23.27 -9.64
C ARG A 5 -16.11 24.67 -9.06
N ALA A 6 -15.33 25.65 -9.51
CA ALA A 6 -15.36 27.02 -9.02
C ALA A 6 -16.39 27.88 -9.77
N THR A 7 -16.61 27.60 -11.05
CA THR A 7 -17.49 28.40 -11.92
C THR A 7 -18.76 27.68 -12.36
N ASP A 8 -18.85 26.36 -12.13
CA ASP A 8 -19.89 25.48 -12.63
C ASP A 8 -19.97 25.38 -14.17
N GLU A 9 -19.01 25.97 -14.90
CA GLU A 9 -18.95 25.92 -16.36
C GLU A 9 -18.54 24.53 -16.88
N GLU A 10 -19.08 24.15 -18.03
CA GLU A 10 -18.74 22.91 -18.70
C GLU A 10 -17.76 23.15 -19.84
N HIS A 11 -16.65 22.44 -19.82
CA HIS A 11 -15.62 22.51 -20.85
C HIS A 11 -15.55 21.21 -21.66
N THR A 12 -15.33 21.35 -22.97
CA THR A 12 -15.00 20.23 -23.86
C THR A 12 -13.58 20.41 -24.37
N VAL A 13 -12.77 19.36 -24.26
CA VAL A 13 -11.36 19.35 -24.68
C VAL A 13 -11.20 18.22 -25.68
N GLU A 14 -10.66 18.54 -26.84
CA GLU A 14 -10.24 17.55 -27.83
C GLU A 14 -8.89 16.96 -27.41
N LEU A 15 -8.83 15.64 -27.26
CA LEU A 15 -7.64 14.94 -26.78
C LEU A 15 -7.57 13.54 -27.40
N ALA A 16 -6.36 12.98 -27.46
CA ALA A 16 -6.14 11.63 -27.96
C ALA A 16 -6.39 10.54 -26.89
N GLY A 17 -6.30 10.88 -25.60
CA GLY A 17 -6.50 9.95 -24.50
C GLY A 17 -6.49 10.60 -23.11
N ILE A 18 -7.06 9.90 -22.13
CA ILE A 18 -7.14 10.32 -20.73
C ILE A 18 -6.54 9.23 -19.85
N PHE A 19 -5.65 9.63 -18.94
CA PHE A 19 -5.12 8.77 -17.88
C PHE A 19 -5.57 9.33 -16.53
N VAL A 20 -6.43 8.59 -15.82
CA VAL A 20 -6.95 9.01 -14.52
C VAL A 20 -6.08 8.43 -13.41
N GLN A 21 -5.29 9.28 -12.76
CA GLN A 21 -4.41 8.89 -11.64
C GLN A 21 -4.67 9.79 -10.44
N ILE A 22 -5.74 9.49 -9.69
CA ILE A 22 -6.23 10.29 -8.56
C ILE A 22 -5.84 9.74 -7.19
N GLY A 23 -4.96 8.75 -7.16
CA GLY A 23 -4.49 8.08 -5.94
C GLY A 23 -4.71 6.58 -5.96
N LEU A 24 -4.26 5.92 -4.90
CA LEU A 24 -4.35 4.47 -4.70
C LEU A 24 -5.15 4.19 -3.43
N LEU A 25 -5.99 3.15 -3.49
CA LEU A 25 -6.61 2.53 -2.33
C LEU A 25 -5.98 1.14 -2.13
N PRO A 26 -5.37 0.85 -0.96
CA PRO A 26 -4.84 -0.48 -0.67
C PRO A 26 -5.94 -1.55 -0.66
N ASN A 27 -5.65 -2.74 -1.18
CA ASN A 27 -6.56 -3.89 -1.15
C ASN A 27 -6.51 -4.62 0.21
N THR A 28 -6.81 -3.91 1.30
CA THR A 28 -6.61 -4.37 2.69
C THR A 28 -7.90 -4.39 3.50
N ASP A 29 -9.04 -4.13 2.88
CA ASP A 29 -10.35 -4.07 3.54
C ASP A 29 -10.68 -5.33 4.36
N PHE A 30 -10.21 -6.50 3.92
CA PHE A 30 -10.36 -7.77 4.63
C PHE A 30 -9.64 -7.82 5.99
N LEU A 31 -8.72 -6.89 6.26
CA LEU A 31 -7.96 -6.77 7.51
C LEU A 31 -8.59 -5.81 8.52
N LYS A 32 -9.66 -5.09 8.18
CA LYS A 32 -10.28 -4.08 9.08
C LYS A 32 -10.70 -4.64 10.43
N GLU A 33 -11.19 -5.89 10.45
CA GLU A 33 -11.60 -6.59 11.66
C GLU A 33 -10.49 -7.47 12.25
N SER A 34 -9.26 -7.36 11.72
CA SER A 34 -8.10 -8.11 12.19
C SER A 34 -7.35 -7.36 13.29
N LYS A 35 -6.31 -7.99 13.84
CA LYS A 35 -5.39 -7.34 14.78
C LYS A 35 -4.29 -6.53 14.09
N VAL A 36 -4.20 -6.57 12.76
CA VAL A 36 -3.19 -5.85 11.99
C VAL A 36 -3.52 -4.36 11.96
N GLU A 37 -2.58 -3.53 12.37
CA GLU A 37 -2.73 -2.08 12.39
C GLU A 37 -2.71 -1.52 10.96
N LEU A 38 -3.73 -0.72 10.66
CA LEU A 38 -3.88 -0.01 9.39
C LEU A 38 -3.87 1.50 9.64
N THR A 39 -3.31 2.27 8.69
CA THR A 39 -3.47 3.73 8.69
C THR A 39 -4.92 4.11 8.41
N ASN A 40 -5.26 5.39 8.62
CA ASN A 40 -6.57 5.95 8.21
C ASN A 40 -6.86 5.81 6.70
N ARG A 41 -5.84 5.49 5.89
CA ARG A 41 -5.93 5.25 4.44
C ARG A 41 -5.94 3.76 4.07
N GLY A 42 -5.94 2.86 5.06
CA GLY A 42 -5.96 1.42 4.87
C GLY A 42 -4.59 0.79 4.61
N GLU A 43 -3.49 1.51 4.75
CA GLU A 43 -2.16 0.91 4.55
C GLU A 43 -1.75 0.09 5.78
N ILE A 44 -1.16 -1.09 5.58
CA ILE A 44 -0.59 -1.90 6.66
C ILE A 44 0.63 -1.17 7.24
N VAL A 45 0.57 -0.87 8.54
CA VAL A 45 1.70 -0.25 9.25
C VAL A 45 2.81 -1.28 9.42
N ILE A 46 4.00 -0.93 8.95
CA ILE A 46 5.20 -1.76 9.06
C ILE A 46 6.37 -0.98 9.65
N ASN A 47 7.31 -1.70 10.28
CA ASN A 47 8.61 -1.17 10.64
C ASN A 47 9.65 -1.36 9.52
N GLU A 48 10.91 -0.98 9.77
CA GLU A 48 12.01 -1.08 8.79
C GLU A 48 12.31 -2.52 8.31
N ARG A 49 11.85 -3.54 9.06
CA ARG A 49 11.99 -4.96 8.77
C ARG A 49 10.74 -5.58 8.13
N ASN A 50 9.72 -4.78 7.79
CA ASN A 50 8.43 -5.24 7.25
C ASN A 50 7.60 -6.06 8.23
N GLU A 51 7.88 -5.95 9.52
CA GLU A 51 7.05 -6.53 10.58
C GLU A 51 5.83 -5.63 10.79
N THR A 52 4.66 -6.25 10.93
CA THR A 52 3.45 -5.56 11.41
C THR A 52 3.45 -5.51 12.95
N ASN A 53 2.43 -4.89 13.53
CA ASN A 53 2.19 -4.95 14.98
C ASN A 53 1.86 -6.38 15.47
N VAL A 54 1.46 -7.30 14.59
CA VAL A 54 1.17 -8.70 14.93
C VAL A 54 2.41 -9.55 14.71
N LYS A 55 2.94 -10.16 15.78
CA LYS A 55 4.12 -11.01 15.72
C LYS A 55 3.93 -12.16 14.72
N GLY A 56 4.91 -12.33 13.83
CA GLY A 56 4.88 -13.37 12.79
C GLY A 56 4.10 -12.98 11.53
N VAL A 57 3.48 -11.79 11.49
CA VAL A 57 2.81 -11.25 10.31
C VAL A 57 3.67 -10.14 9.71
N PHE A 58 3.93 -10.26 8.41
CA PHE A 58 4.76 -9.35 7.62
C PHE A 58 3.96 -8.86 6.42
N ALA A 59 4.28 -7.67 5.92
CA ALA A 59 3.64 -7.10 4.74
C ALA A 59 4.67 -6.38 3.86
N ALA A 60 4.43 -6.31 2.54
CA ALA A 60 5.36 -5.71 1.60
C ALA A 60 4.65 -5.06 0.42
N GLY A 61 5.32 -4.09 -0.20
CA GLY A 61 4.83 -3.41 -1.39
C GLY A 61 3.69 -2.45 -1.11
N ASP A 62 2.86 -2.23 -2.12
CA ASP A 62 1.97 -1.07 -2.19
C ASP A 62 0.91 -1.01 -1.09
N CYS A 63 0.55 -2.16 -0.51
CA CYS A 63 -0.42 -2.25 0.59
C CYS A 63 0.13 -1.74 1.93
N THR A 64 1.41 -1.43 2.03
CA THR A 64 2.08 -1.02 3.27
C THR A 64 2.33 0.49 3.34
N THR A 65 2.82 0.96 4.48
CA THR A 65 3.27 2.35 4.68
C THR A 65 4.56 2.72 3.94
N VAL A 66 5.09 1.86 3.06
CA VAL A 66 6.21 2.24 2.18
C VAL A 66 5.82 3.46 1.32
N PRO A 67 6.66 4.51 1.26
CA PRO A 67 6.27 5.79 0.65
C PRO A 67 6.12 5.74 -0.87
N TYR A 68 6.76 4.79 -1.54
CA TYR A 68 6.85 4.74 -3.00
C TYR A 68 6.29 3.44 -3.55
N LYS A 69 5.39 3.57 -4.53
CA LYS A 69 4.59 2.48 -5.09
C LYS A 69 5.12 2.11 -6.48
N GLN A 70 6.29 1.47 -6.52
CA GLN A 70 7.02 1.13 -7.75
C GLN A 70 7.41 -0.34 -7.73
N ILE A 71 7.50 -0.94 -8.93
CA ILE A 71 7.79 -2.37 -9.09
C ILE A 71 9.03 -2.78 -8.31
N ILE A 72 10.16 -2.10 -8.54
CA ILE A 72 11.44 -2.46 -7.90
C ILE A 72 11.41 -2.27 -6.38
N ILE A 73 10.63 -1.30 -5.90
CA ILE A 73 10.48 -1.03 -4.47
C ILE A 73 9.65 -2.15 -3.84
N ALA A 74 8.52 -2.51 -4.44
CA ALA A 74 7.71 -3.64 -3.98
C ALA A 74 8.50 -4.95 -3.98
N THR A 75 9.34 -5.19 -5.00
CA THR A 75 10.23 -6.36 -5.03
C THR A 75 11.25 -6.33 -3.89
N GLY A 76 11.89 -5.18 -3.63
CA GLY A 76 12.84 -5.02 -2.52
C GLY A 76 12.18 -5.23 -1.15
N GLU A 77 11.00 -4.65 -0.96
CA GLU A 77 10.18 -4.85 0.25
C GLU A 77 9.79 -6.33 0.42
N GLY A 78 9.43 -7.02 -0.67
CA GLY A 78 9.10 -8.45 -0.63
C GLY A 78 10.29 -9.33 -0.23
N ALA A 79 11.49 -9.03 -0.73
CA ALA A 79 12.72 -9.71 -0.32
C ALA A 79 13.01 -9.47 1.17
N LYS A 80 12.89 -8.22 1.62
CA LYS A 80 13.11 -7.81 3.02
C LYS A 80 12.13 -8.50 3.97
N ALA A 81 10.83 -8.49 3.66
CA ALA A 81 9.80 -9.17 4.44
C ALA A 81 10.04 -10.69 4.51
N SER A 82 10.47 -11.31 3.41
CA SER A 82 10.76 -12.74 3.36
C SER A 82 11.95 -13.12 4.25
N LEU A 83 13.03 -12.32 4.23
CA LEU A 83 14.19 -12.53 5.10
C LEU A 83 13.85 -12.29 6.58
N SER A 84 13.04 -11.28 6.88
CA SER A 84 12.55 -11.04 8.25
C SER A 84 11.67 -12.18 8.76
N ALA A 85 10.78 -12.72 7.91
CA ALA A 85 9.97 -13.88 8.26
C ALA A 85 10.83 -15.12 8.51
N PHE A 86 11.84 -15.36 7.67
CA PHE A 86 12.79 -16.47 7.84
C PHE A 86 13.57 -16.36 9.16
N ASP A 87 14.13 -15.18 9.47
CA ASP A 87 14.82 -14.91 10.74
C ASP A 87 13.88 -15.11 11.94
N ASN A 88 12.62 -14.69 11.82
CA ASN A 88 11.61 -14.91 12.85
C ASN A 88 11.34 -16.40 13.11
N ILE A 89 11.19 -17.21 12.06
CA ILE A 89 10.95 -18.66 12.17
C ILE A 89 12.13 -19.33 12.89
N ILE A 90 13.37 -19.07 12.45
CA ILE A 90 14.57 -19.69 13.03
C ILE A 90 14.72 -19.34 14.52
N ARG A 91 14.47 -18.07 14.89
CA ARG A 91 14.63 -17.62 16.28
C ARG A 91 13.45 -17.98 17.19
N SER A 92 12.29 -18.25 16.62
CA SER A 92 11.10 -18.61 17.40
C SER A 92 10.99 -20.10 17.72
N GLY A 93 11.90 -20.93 17.19
CA GLY A 93 12.03 -22.34 17.56
C GLY A 93 10.80 -23.20 17.22
N GLN A 94 10.03 -22.81 16.21
CA GLN A 94 9.03 -23.69 15.58
C GLN A 94 9.69 -24.74 14.70
#